data_AF-A0AB35XNZ9-F1
#
_entry.id   AF-A0AB35XNZ9-F1
#
_cell.length_a   1.000
_cell.length_b   1.000
_cell.length_c   1.000
_cell.angle_alpha   90.00
_cell.angle_beta   90.00
_cell.angle_gamma   90.00
#
_symmetry.space_group_name_H-M   'P 1'
#
loop_
_entity.id
_entity.type
_entity.pdbx_description
1 polymer ?
#
loop_
_entity_poly.entity_id
_entity_poly.type
_entity_poly.pdbx_seq_one_letter_code
_entity_poly.pdbx_strand_id
1 'polypeptide(L)'
;MSRRRARTVASVAALAAIAVVFIVMMILLDGAATVPRLAISTGLAIATAVGVSLVMWRSPAQISDDSYNDDAEDKVRSCRRIVDEISSQGHSLHSASMKSLVQQISKVVPDLLDRVKRASPSSLYSSASQLEGHLRSLSGVVSTYCDVEEHPSYYKQPDEVLLEGEQATRRFLDFAVDSIRLINQGDLAEYRANLATVAPPEMPVLAIEEK
;
A
#
# COMPACT_ATOMS: atom_id res chain seq x y z
N MET A 1 -30.99 -9.85 -10.17
CA MET A 1 -29.87 -9.30 -10.99
C MET A 1 -29.89 -9.83 -12.45
N SER A 2 -30.92 -9.56 -13.26
CA SER A 2 -31.18 -10.40 -14.47
C SER A 2 -31.35 -9.69 -15.83
N ARG A 3 -31.30 -8.35 -15.95
CA ARG A 3 -31.59 -7.69 -17.26
C ARG A 3 -30.39 -7.08 -17.99
N ARG A 4 -29.31 -6.71 -17.30
CA ARG A 4 -28.12 -6.11 -17.95
C ARG A 4 -27.20 -7.15 -18.60
N ARG A 5 -26.96 -8.29 -17.93
CA ARG A 5 -26.12 -9.39 -18.47
C ARG A 5 -26.71 -10.03 -19.74
N ALA A 6 -28.04 -10.18 -19.82
CA ALA A 6 -28.69 -10.74 -20.99
C ALA A 6 -28.59 -9.82 -22.22
N ARG A 7 -28.62 -8.50 -22.02
CA ARG A 7 -28.55 -7.51 -23.11
C ARG A 7 -27.18 -7.46 -23.79
N THR A 8 -26.09 -7.59 -23.03
CA THR A 8 -24.72 -7.61 -23.58
C THR A 8 -24.37 -8.92 -24.30
N VAL A 9 -24.85 -10.06 -23.81
CA VAL A 9 -24.62 -11.36 -24.48
C VAL A 9 -25.42 -11.43 -25.78
N ALA A 10 -26.66 -10.92 -25.79
CA ALA A 10 -27.49 -10.86 -26.99
C ALA A 10 -26.89 -9.95 -28.08
N SER A 11 -26.25 -8.83 -27.72
CA SER A 11 -25.62 -7.92 -28.69
C SER A 11 -24.36 -8.51 -29.33
N VAL A 12 -23.57 -9.30 -28.59
CA VAL A 12 -22.36 -9.94 -29.12
C VAL A 12 -22.71 -11.11 -30.05
N ALA A 13 -23.72 -11.90 -29.68
CA ALA A 13 -24.21 -12.99 -30.54
C ALA A 13 -24.83 -12.46 -31.85
N ALA A 14 -25.57 -11.34 -31.79
CA ALA A 14 -26.13 -10.70 -32.97
C ALA A 14 -25.04 -10.15 -33.93
N LEU A 15 -23.99 -9.53 -33.38
CA LEU A 15 -22.85 -9.04 -34.17
C LEU A 15 -22.08 -10.19 -34.84
N ALA A 16 -21.88 -11.30 -34.14
CA ALA A 16 -21.24 -12.49 -34.70
C ALA A 16 -22.07 -13.12 -35.84
N ALA A 17 -23.40 -13.19 -35.67
CA ALA A 17 -24.30 -13.70 -36.69
C ALA A 17 -24.29 -12.82 -37.96
N ILE A 18 -24.31 -11.49 -37.79
CA ILE A 18 -24.25 -10.54 -38.92
C ILE A 18 -22.91 -10.66 -39.67
N ALA A 19 -21.79 -10.81 -38.96
CA ALA A 19 -20.48 -11.01 -39.58
C ALA A 19 -20.42 -12.29 -40.42
N VAL A 20 -20.98 -13.39 -39.91
CA VAL A 20 -21.05 -14.67 -40.66
C VAL A 20 -21.92 -14.53 -41.91
N VAL A 21 -23.09 -13.91 -41.80
CA VAL A 21 -23.98 -13.67 -42.95
C VAL A 21 -23.30 -12.79 -44.00
N PHE A 22 -22.56 -11.76 -43.58
CA PHE A 22 -21.84 -10.87 -44.49
C PHE A 22 -20.72 -11.60 -45.23
N ILE A 23 -19.96 -12.46 -44.54
CA ILE A 23 -18.90 -13.29 -45.15
C ILE A 23 -19.49 -14.29 -46.14
N VAL A 24 -20.57 -14.98 -45.77
CA VAL A 24 -21.24 -15.97 -46.64
C VAL A 24 -21.84 -15.29 -47.87
N MET A 25 -22.45 -14.11 -47.70
CA MET A 25 -23.03 -13.33 -48.79
C MET A 25 -21.95 -12.78 -49.74
N MET A 26 -20.77 -12.39 -49.23
CA MET A 26 -19.63 -12.01 -50.07
C MET A 26 -19.11 -13.17 -50.92
N ILE A 27 -19.05 -14.38 -50.34
CA ILE A 27 -18.61 -15.59 -51.06
C ILE A 27 -19.62 -16.00 -52.14
N LEU A 28 -20.91 -15.77 -51.90
CA LEU A 28 -21.99 -16.08 -52.85
C LEU A 28 -22.13 -15.03 -53.97
N LEU A 29 -21.83 -13.76 -53.72
CA LEU A 29 -21.99 -12.68 -54.71
C LEU A 29 -20.81 -12.52 -55.66
N ASP A 30 -19.59 -12.89 -55.27
CA ASP A 30 -18.39 -12.66 -56.08
C ASP A 30 -17.66 -13.98 -56.36
N GLY A 31 -17.94 -14.54 -57.53
CA GLY A 31 -17.38 -15.81 -57.98
C GLY A 31 -15.85 -15.78 -57.99
N ALA A 32 -15.24 -16.44 -57.01
CA ALA A 32 -13.97 -17.18 -57.06
C ALA A 32 -12.76 -16.57 -57.81
N ALA A 33 -12.56 -15.25 -57.86
CA ALA A 33 -11.44 -14.67 -58.64
C ALA A 33 -10.46 -13.74 -57.87
N THR A 34 -10.65 -13.47 -56.58
CA THR A 34 -9.81 -12.50 -55.84
C THR A 34 -9.47 -12.94 -54.41
N VAL A 35 -9.19 -14.23 -54.20
CA VAL A 35 -9.17 -14.82 -52.84
C VAL A 35 -7.81 -14.83 -52.09
N PRO A 36 -6.59 -14.74 -52.64
CA PRO A 36 -5.41 -14.99 -51.78
C PRO A 36 -4.89 -13.77 -51.00
N ARG A 37 -5.19 -12.52 -51.40
CA ARG A 37 -4.54 -11.34 -50.79
C ARG A 37 -5.28 -10.72 -49.61
N LEU A 38 -6.56 -11.03 -49.42
CA LEU A 38 -7.37 -10.55 -48.29
C LEU A 38 -7.53 -11.62 -47.18
N ALA A 39 -7.23 -12.88 -47.45
CA ALA A 39 -7.25 -13.94 -46.44
C ALA A 39 -6.22 -13.72 -45.30
N ILE A 40 -5.11 -13.04 -45.60
CA ILE A 40 -4.07 -12.70 -44.62
C ILE A 40 -4.59 -11.62 -43.64
N SER A 41 -5.37 -10.64 -44.12
CA SER A 41 -5.92 -9.58 -43.26
C SER A 41 -7.06 -10.07 -42.38
N THR A 42 -7.91 -10.98 -42.87
CA THR A 42 -9.05 -11.49 -42.11
C THR A 42 -8.63 -12.52 -41.07
N GLY A 43 -7.63 -13.36 -41.37
CA GLY A 43 -7.04 -14.28 -40.40
C GLY A 43 -6.35 -13.56 -39.24
N LEU A 44 -5.66 -12.44 -39.53
CA LEU A 44 -5.03 -11.60 -38.52
C LEU A 44 -6.06 -10.86 -37.65
N ALA A 45 -7.20 -10.45 -38.22
CA ALA A 45 -8.32 -9.84 -37.49
C ALA A 45 -9.01 -10.82 -36.54
N ILE A 46 -9.13 -12.10 -36.92
CA ILE A 46 -9.71 -13.14 -36.06
C ILE A 46 -8.72 -13.53 -34.93
N ALA A 47 -7.42 -13.63 -35.21
CA ALA A 47 -6.41 -13.90 -34.20
C ALA A 47 -6.28 -12.76 -33.16
N THR A 48 -6.39 -11.50 -33.59
CA THR A 48 -6.45 -10.34 -32.69
C THR A 48 -7.76 -10.30 -31.91
N ALA A 49 -8.90 -10.65 -32.49
CA ALA A 49 -10.16 -10.72 -31.76
C ALA A 49 -10.16 -11.82 -30.68
N VAL A 50 -9.61 -13.01 -30.95
CA VAL A 50 -9.49 -14.08 -29.94
C VAL A 50 -8.43 -13.75 -28.89
N GLY A 51 -7.29 -13.15 -29.29
CA GLY A 51 -6.26 -12.66 -28.38
C GLY A 51 -6.79 -11.56 -27.45
N VAL A 52 -7.53 -10.59 -27.98
CA VAL A 52 -8.20 -9.53 -27.20
C VAL A 52 -9.31 -10.10 -26.33
N SER A 53 -10.04 -11.12 -26.79
CA SER A 53 -11.11 -11.75 -25.98
C SER A 53 -10.55 -12.62 -24.84
N LEU A 54 -9.36 -13.21 -24.98
CA LEU A 54 -8.64 -13.88 -23.89
C LEU A 54 -7.99 -12.87 -22.93
N VAL A 55 -7.47 -11.76 -23.44
CA VAL A 55 -7.00 -10.62 -22.62
C VAL A 55 -8.16 -9.95 -21.88
N MET A 56 -9.36 -9.88 -22.47
CA MET A 56 -10.58 -9.40 -21.81
C MET A 56 -11.17 -10.38 -20.78
N TRP A 57 -10.69 -11.63 -20.72
CA TRP A 57 -11.12 -12.58 -19.68
C TRP A 57 -10.56 -12.19 -18.31
N ARG A 58 -9.41 -11.50 -18.26
CA ARG A 58 -8.93 -10.82 -17.05
C ARG A 58 -9.19 -9.33 -17.23
N SER A 59 -10.27 -8.84 -16.64
CA SER A 59 -10.66 -7.43 -16.80
C SER A 59 -9.51 -6.51 -16.39
N PRO A 60 -9.22 -5.41 -17.12
CA PRO A 60 -8.19 -4.44 -16.73
C PRO A 60 -8.42 -3.86 -15.32
N ALA A 61 -9.67 -3.87 -14.85
CA ALA A 61 -10.01 -3.58 -13.46
C ALA A 61 -9.39 -4.57 -12.45
N GLN A 62 -9.35 -5.87 -12.79
CA GLN A 62 -8.72 -6.88 -11.93
C GLN A 62 -7.19 -6.76 -11.93
N ILE A 63 -6.58 -6.38 -13.04
CA ILE A 63 -5.12 -6.16 -13.11
C ILE A 63 -4.73 -4.93 -12.28
N SER A 64 -5.53 -3.86 -12.33
CA SER A 64 -5.30 -2.64 -11.55
C SER A 64 -5.55 -2.83 -10.05
N ASP A 65 -6.56 -3.64 -9.68
CA ASP A 65 -6.82 -3.99 -8.27
C ASP A 65 -5.73 -4.93 -7.72
N ASP A 66 -5.31 -5.92 -8.51
CA ASP A 66 -4.21 -6.83 -8.14
C ASP A 66 -2.91 -6.04 -7.94
N SER A 67 -2.53 -5.15 -8.88
CA SER A 67 -1.32 -4.34 -8.75
C SER A 67 -1.38 -3.36 -7.57
N TYR A 68 -2.55 -2.77 -7.31
CA TYR A 68 -2.72 -1.89 -6.15
C TYR A 68 -2.57 -2.65 -4.83
N ASN A 69 -3.13 -3.86 -4.76
CA ASN A 69 -3.00 -4.70 -3.57
C ASN A 69 -1.55 -5.16 -3.35
N ASP A 70 -0.84 -5.51 -4.43
CA ASP A 70 0.60 -5.85 -4.37
C ASP A 70 1.44 -4.67 -3.86
N ASP A 71 1.21 -3.46 -4.41
CA ASP A 71 1.89 -2.23 -3.96
C ASP A 71 1.58 -1.91 -2.48
N ALA A 72 0.34 -2.13 -2.04
CA ALA A 72 -0.07 -1.92 -0.66
C ALA A 72 0.60 -2.94 0.28
N GLU A 73 0.71 -4.20 -0.12
CA GLU A 73 1.40 -5.24 0.65
C GLU A 73 2.90 -4.99 0.74
N ASP A 74 3.54 -4.54 -0.34
CA ASP A 74 4.94 -4.15 -0.33
C ASP A 74 5.19 -2.98 0.64
N LYS A 75 4.23 -2.05 0.74
CA LYS A 75 4.29 -0.94 1.69
C LYS A 75 4.15 -1.39 3.14
N VAL A 76 3.23 -2.31 3.42
CA VAL A 76 3.10 -2.95 4.74
C VAL A 76 4.39 -3.69 5.10
N ARG A 77 5.01 -4.39 4.15
CA ARG A 77 6.30 -5.06 4.35
C ARG A 77 7.44 -4.08 4.61
N SER A 78 7.41 -2.89 4.01
CA SER A 78 8.35 -1.79 4.33
C SER A 78 8.19 -1.34 5.78
N CYS A 79 6.96 -1.06 6.21
CA CYS A 79 6.68 -0.67 7.60
C CYS A 79 7.14 -1.72 8.61
N ARG A 80 6.86 -3.00 8.35
CA ARG A 80 7.31 -4.11 9.20
C ARG A 80 8.83 -4.17 9.33
N ARG A 81 9.56 -3.98 8.22
CA ARG A 81 11.04 -3.93 8.25
C ARG A 81 11.57 -2.79 9.13
N ILE A 82 10.97 -1.60 9.06
CA ILE A 82 11.38 -0.47 9.91
C ILE A 82 11.07 -0.75 11.38
N VAL A 83 9.93 -1.39 11.67
CA VAL A 83 9.59 -1.83 13.03
C VAL A 83 10.60 -2.84 13.57
N ASP A 84 11.02 -3.80 12.74
CA ASP A 84 12.06 -4.77 13.11
C ASP A 84 13.41 -4.08 13.35
N GLU A 85 13.76 -3.07 12.55
CA GLU A 85 14.95 -2.23 12.75
C GLU A 85 14.89 -1.50 14.10
N ILE A 86 13.80 -0.80 14.39
CA ILE A 86 13.57 -0.11 15.67
C ILE A 86 13.65 -1.10 16.84
N SER A 87 13.03 -2.27 16.69
CA SER A 87 13.09 -3.34 17.69
C SER A 87 14.53 -3.78 17.94
N SER A 88 15.32 -3.96 16.88
CA SER A 88 16.74 -4.36 17.00
C SER A 88 17.59 -3.29 17.67
N GLN A 89 17.41 -2.02 17.33
CA GLN A 89 18.03 -0.88 18.03
C GLN A 89 17.64 -0.87 19.52
N GLY A 90 16.37 -1.21 19.82
CA GLY A 90 15.86 -1.28 21.18
C GLY A 90 16.52 -2.34 22.08
N HIS A 91 17.26 -3.29 21.52
CA HIS A 91 18.02 -4.26 22.32
C HIS A 91 19.24 -3.64 22.99
N SER A 92 19.85 -2.65 22.33
CA SER A 92 21.04 -1.92 22.80
C SER A 92 20.74 -0.81 23.81
N LEU A 93 19.46 -0.46 24.00
CA LEU A 93 19.03 0.55 24.96
C LEU A 93 19.34 0.15 26.40
N HIS A 94 19.89 1.10 27.16
CA HIS A 94 20.12 0.96 28.61
C HIS A 94 18.87 1.36 29.41
N SER A 95 18.13 2.37 28.98
CA SER A 95 16.86 2.78 29.60
C SER A 95 15.78 1.70 29.51
N ALA A 96 15.30 1.26 30.68
CA ALA A 96 14.21 0.30 30.78
C ALA A 96 12.86 0.86 30.27
N SER A 97 12.63 2.17 30.44
CA SER A 97 11.44 2.87 29.95
C SER A 97 11.41 2.88 28.43
N MET A 98 12.49 3.34 27.79
CA MET A 98 12.57 3.39 26.34
C MET A 98 12.48 1.98 25.72
N LYS A 99 13.16 1.01 26.33
CA LYS A 99 13.11 -0.40 25.89
C LYS A 99 11.69 -0.97 25.92
N SER A 100 10.92 -0.66 26.98
CA SER A 100 9.52 -1.07 27.09
C SER A 100 8.65 -0.43 26.00
N LEU A 101 8.86 0.85 25.69
CA LEU A 101 8.12 1.54 24.63
C LEU A 101 8.39 0.92 23.26
N VAL A 102 9.66 0.70 22.92
CA VAL A 102 10.07 0.06 21.66
C VAL A 102 9.49 -1.34 21.51
N GLN A 103 9.50 -2.15 22.59
CA GLN A 103 8.90 -3.48 22.59
C GLN A 103 7.37 -3.48 22.43
N GLN A 104 6.69 -2.43 22.86
CA GLN A 104 5.25 -2.29 22.64
C GLN A 104 4.96 -1.87 21.21
N ILE A 105 5.72 -0.91 20.67
CA ILE A 105 5.61 -0.45 19.28
C ILE A 105 5.78 -1.61 18.31
N SER A 106 6.72 -2.53 18.57
CA SER A 106 6.94 -3.71 17.74
C SER A 106 5.78 -4.70 17.68
N LYS A 107 4.83 -4.59 18.63
CA LYS A 107 3.59 -5.39 18.65
C LYS A 107 2.39 -4.61 18.12
N VAL A 108 2.26 -3.34 18.51
CA VAL A 108 1.09 -2.51 18.20
C VAL A 108 1.06 -2.10 16.73
N VAL A 109 2.20 -1.72 16.13
CA VAL A 109 2.23 -1.25 14.75
C VAL A 109 1.86 -2.34 13.73
N PRO A 110 2.38 -3.58 13.82
CA PRO A 110 1.92 -4.65 12.95
C PRO A 110 0.42 -4.96 13.12
N ASP A 111 -0.09 -4.97 14.34
CA ASP A 111 -1.53 -5.19 14.59
C ASP A 111 -2.39 -4.05 14.00
N LEU A 112 -1.94 -2.80 14.09
CA LEU A 112 -2.59 -1.65 13.44
C LEU A 112 -2.68 -1.87 11.93
N LEU A 113 -1.58 -2.23 11.26
CA LEU A 113 -1.56 -2.48 9.82
C LEU A 113 -2.49 -3.64 9.42
N ASP A 114 -2.52 -4.71 10.20
CA ASP A 114 -3.39 -5.87 9.95
C ASP A 114 -4.87 -5.54 10.17
N ARG A 115 -5.19 -4.60 11.06
CA ARG A 115 -6.54 -4.06 11.24
C ARG A 115 -6.94 -3.12 10.12
N VAL A 116 -6.06 -2.23 9.68
CA VAL A 116 -6.30 -1.37 8.51
C VAL A 116 -6.55 -2.20 7.25
N LYS A 117 -5.76 -3.25 7.02
CA LYS A 117 -5.95 -4.18 5.88
C LYS A 117 -7.33 -4.82 5.88
N ARG A 118 -7.83 -5.21 7.06
CA ARG A 118 -9.16 -5.82 7.21
C ARG A 118 -10.30 -4.82 7.10
N ALA A 119 -10.15 -3.62 7.66
CA ALA A 119 -11.22 -2.62 7.72
C ALA A 119 -11.34 -1.80 6.42
N SER A 120 -10.22 -1.48 5.79
CA SER A 120 -10.18 -0.65 4.57
C SER A 120 -8.99 -1.00 3.68
N PRO A 121 -9.09 -2.09 2.89
CA PRO A 121 -8.01 -2.50 1.97
C PRO A 121 -7.72 -1.42 0.92
N SER A 122 -8.76 -0.69 0.47
CA SER A 122 -8.65 0.40 -0.52
C SER A 122 -7.89 1.64 -0.04
N SER A 123 -7.63 1.79 1.26
CA SER A 123 -6.82 2.90 1.79
C SER A 123 -5.50 2.41 2.39
N LEU A 124 -5.23 1.10 2.36
CA LEU A 124 -4.08 0.49 3.00
C LEU A 124 -2.77 1.10 2.53
N TYR A 125 -2.60 1.30 1.21
CA TYR A 125 -1.40 1.90 0.66
C TYR A 125 -1.14 3.30 1.25
N SER A 126 -2.17 4.15 1.28
CA SER A 126 -2.05 5.53 1.78
C SER A 126 -1.75 5.57 3.28
N SER A 127 -2.43 4.75 4.08
CA SER A 127 -2.20 4.64 5.52
C SER A 127 -0.83 4.07 5.83
N ALA A 128 -0.40 3.04 5.11
CA ALA A 128 0.94 2.45 5.26
C ALA A 128 2.03 3.44 4.85
N SER A 129 1.81 4.24 3.79
CA SER A 129 2.79 5.25 3.36
C SER A 129 2.97 6.38 4.37
N GLN A 130 1.88 6.87 4.97
CA GLN A 130 1.95 7.87 6.03
C GLN A 130 2.60 7.30 7.29
N LEU A 131 2.19 6.09 7.70
CA LEU A 131 2.77 5.40 8.85
C LEU A 131 4.26 5.10 8.66
N GLU A 132 4.70 4.75 7.44
CA GLU A 132 6.11 4.57 7.11
C GLU A 132 6.92 5.84 7.39
N GLY A 133 6.38 7.02 7.05
CA GLY A 133 7.02 8.30 7.35
C GLY A 133 7.24 8.50 8.85
N HIS A 134 6.20 8.29 9.65
CA HIS A 134 6.30 8.40 11.11
C HIS A 134 7.24 7.36 11.72
N LEU A 135 7.26 6.14 11.18
CA LEU A 135 8.17 5.08 11.63
C LEU A 135 9.64 5.41 11.32
N ARG A 136 9.93 6.02 10.18
CA ARG A 136 11.31 6.47 9.88
C ARG A 136 11.75 7.57 10.83
N SER A 137 10.87 8.54 11.11
CA SER A 137 11.15 9.56 12.11
C SER A 137 11.40 8.94 13.49
N LEU A 138 10.59 7.95 13.87
CA LEU A 138 10.77 7.22 15.14
C LEU A 138 12.09 6.44 15.20
N SER A 139 12.49 5.78 14.10
CA SER A 139 13.80 5.13 14.00
C SER A 139 14.94 6.15 14.19
N GLY A 140 14.80 7.36 13.64
CA GLY A 140 15.70 8.47 13.91
C GLY A 140 15.77 8.83 15.39
N VAL A 141 14.61 8.98 16.06
CA VAL A 141 14.54 9.27 17.50
C VAL A 141 15.23 8.18 18.34
N VAL A 142 14.95 6.91 18.07
CA VAL A 142 15.54 5.79 18.82
C VAL A 142 17.05 5.70 18.58
N SER A 143 17.49 5.89 17.34
CA SER A 143 18.91 5.91 16.99
C SER A 143 19.67 7.03 17.71
N THR A 144 19.14 8.27 17.67
CA THR A 144 19.76 9.40 18.39
C THR A 144 19.70 9.21 19.89
N TYR A 145 18.63 8.62 20.43
CA TYR A 145 18.55 8.29 21.85
C TYR A 145 19.65 7.30 22.27
N CYS A 146 19.88 6.23 21.50
CA CYS A 146 20.99 5.31 21.74
C CYS A 146 22.34 6.02 21.71
N ASP A 147 22.57 6.89 20.73
CA ASP A 147 23.83 7.63 20.62
C ASP A 147 24.08 8.58 21.80
N VAL A 148 23.03 9.25 22.30
CA VAL A 148 23.12 10.11 23.50
C VAL A 148 23.38 9.29 24.76
N GLU A 149 22.79 8.09 24.88
CA GLU A 149 23.09 7.17 26.01
C GLU A 149 24.55 6.68 25.97
N GLU A 150 25.10 6.39 24.79
CA GLU A 150 26.48 5.92 24.63
C GLU A 150 27.51 7.05 24.77
N HIS A 151 27.20 8.25 24.25
CA HIS A 151 28.13 9.37 24.15
C HIS A 151 27.56 10.68 24.73
N PRO A 152 27.18 10.73 26.02
CA PRO A 152 26.50 11.89 26.60
C PRO A 152 27.34 13.17 26.56
N SER A 153 28.67 13.07 26.53
CA SER A 153 29.59 14.22 26.48
C SER A 153 29.59 14.99 25.16
N TYR A 154 29.02 14.43 24.08
CA TYR A 154 28.94 15.14 22.79
C TYR A 154 27.74 16.09 22.71
N TYR A 155 26.85 16.03 23.69
CA TYR A 155 25.58 16.75 23.69
C TYR A 155 25.56 17.80 24.79
N LYS A 156 25.01 18.99 24.50
CA LYS A 156 24.93 20.09 25.46
C LYS A 156 23.98 19.81 26.63
N GLN A 157 22.90 19.06 26.37
CA GLN A 157 21.85 18.76 27.35
C GLN A 157 21.35 17.31 27.16
N PRO A 158 22.18 16.30 27.46
CA PRO A 158 21.85 14.90 27.19
C PRO A 158 20.58 14.45 27.92
N ASP A 159 20.38 14.84 29.17
CA ASP A 159 19.21 14.43 29.97
C ASP A 159 17.88 14.95 29.38
N GLU A 160 17.88 16.15 28.81
CA GLU A 160 16.70 16.74 28.17
C GLU A 160 16.37 16.02 26.86
N VAL A 161 17.39 15.72 26.05
CA VAL A 161 17.23 14.95 24.81
C VAL A 161 16.70 13.55 25.07
N LEU A 162 17.22 12.85 26.09
CA LEU A 162 16.72 11.52 26.47
C LEU A 162 15.25 11.61 26.90
N LEU A 163 14.90 12.56 27.77
CA LEU A 163 13.53 12.73 28.24
C LEU A 163 12.55 13.07 27.10
N GLU A 164 12.95 13.92 26.17
CA GLU A 164 12.14 14.26 24.99
C GLU A 164 11.99 13.07 24.03
N GLY A 165 13.05 12.30 23.80
CA GLY A 165 13.01 11.10 22.98
C GLY A 165 12.04 10.05 23.53
N GLU A 166 12.05 9.82 24.85
CA GLU A 166 11.08 8.93 25.50
C GLU A 166 9.65 9.46 25.34
N GLN A 167 9.43 10.76 25.49
CA GLN A 167 8.11 11.35 25.30
C GLN A 167 7.62 11.25 23.85
N ALA A 168 8.47 11.51 22.87
CA ALA A 168 8.14 11.38 21.45
C ALA A 168 7.73 9.93 21.12
N THR A 169 8.50 8.96 21.61
CA THR A 169 8.22 7.53 21.46
C THR A 169 6.89 7.15 22.12
N ARG A 170 6.62 7.67 23.34
CA ARG A 170 5.36 7.44 24.04
C ARG A 170 4.16 8.03 23.30
N ARG A 171 4.24 9.28 22.82
CA ARG A 171 3.18 9.92 22.04
C ARG A 171 2.85 9.14 20.77
N PHE A 172 3.86 8.60 20.09
CA PHE A 172 3.66 7.73 18.93
C PHE A 172 2.94 6.42 19.31
N LEU A 173 3.33 5.78 20.42
CA LEU A 173 2.66 4.58 20.91
C LEU A 173 1.19 4.85 21.26
N ASP A 174 0.91 5.94 21.97
CA ASP A 174 -0.45 6.36 22.33
C ASP A 174 -1.30 6.57 21.08
N PHE A 175 -0.76 7.25 20.07
CA PHE A 175 -1.39 7.41 18.76
C PHE A 175 -1.71 6.06 18.09
N ALA A 176 -0.77 5.11 18.10
CA ALA A 176 -0.95 3.81 17.47
C ALA A 176 -2.04 2.97 18.18
N VAL A 177 -2.07 3.00 19.52
CA VAL A 177 -3.11 2.33 20.32
C VAL A 177 -4.49 2.97 20.08
N ASP A 178 -4.56 4.30 20.06
CA ASP A 178 -5.82 5.00 19.80
C ASP A 178 -6.32 4.77 18.37
N SER A 179 -5.41 4.72 17.39
CA SER A 179 -5.74 4.35 16.01
C SER A 179 -6.39 2.97 15.91
N ILE A 180 -5.88 1.98 16.67
CA ILE A 180 -6.51 0.65 16.75
C ILE A 180 -7.92 0.74 17.33
N ARG A 181 -8.11 1.57 18.37
CA ARG A 181 -9.44 1.79 18.99
C ARG A 181 -10.43 2.38 18.00
N LEU A 182 -10.03 3.42 17.26
CA LEU A 182 -10.86 4.08 16.24
C LEU A 182 -11.27 3.11 15.14
N ILE A 183 -10.33 2.29 14.64
CA ILE A 183 -10.63 1.26 13.63
C ILE A 183 -11.63 0.23 14.15
N ASN A 184 -11.49 -0.22 15.41
CA ASN A 184 -12.42 -1.19 16.00
C ASN A 184 -13.83 -0.61 16.20
N GLN A 185 -13.94 0.70 16.42
CA GLN A 185 -15.22 1.40 16.54
C GLN A 185 -15.86 1.71 15.18
N GLY A 186 -15.15 1.44 14.08
CA GLY A 186 -15.60 1.76 12.73
C GLY A 186 -15.36 3.22 12.32
N ASP A 187 -14.67 4.01 13.16
CA ASP A 187 -14.36 5.42 12.88
C ASP A 187 -13.08 5.56 12.04
N LEU A 188 -13.16 5.06 10.81
CA LEU A 188 -12.06 5.13 9.85
C LEU A 188 -11.78 6.56 9.36
N ALA A 189 -12.76 7.46 9.49
CA ALA A 189 -12.61 8.86 9.11
C ALA A 189 -11.74 9.61 10.13
N GLU A 190 -12.02 9.45 11.42
CA GLU A 190 -11.23 10.04 12.49
C GLU A 190 -9.80 9.48 12.53
N TYR A 191 -9.63 8.16 12.36
CA TYR A 191 -8.30 7.56 12.22
C TYR A 191 -7.46 8.22 11.12
N ARG A 192 -8.06 8.43 9.94
CA ARG A 192 -7.35 9.03 8.79
C ARG A 192 -7.06 10.51 9.00
N ALA A 193 -7.97 11.24 9.62
CA ALA A 193 -7.74 12.63 9.98
C ALA A 193 -6.54 12.73 10.94
N ASN A 194 -6.53 11.91 11.99
CA ASN A 194 -5.45 11.90 12.98
C ASN A 194 -4.11 11.49 12.36
N LEU A 195 -4.07 10.47 11.49
CA LEU A 195 -2.84 10.08 10.79
C LEU A 195 -2.30 11.18 9.87
N ALA A 196 -3.17 12.01 9.28
CA ALA A 196 -2.76 13.11 8.43
C ALA A 196 -2.26 14.34 9.20
N THR A 197 -2.71 14.53 10.45
CA THR A 197 -2.39 15.72 11.26
C THR A 197 -1.41 15.47 12.39
N VAL A 198 -1.16 14.21 12.77
CA VAL A 198 -0.22 13.87 13.84
C VAL A 198 1.18 14.30 13.43
N ALA A 199 1.84 15.07 14.29
CA ALA A 199 3.21 15.46 14.06
C ALA A 199 4.12 14.21 14.08
N PRO A 200 5.08 14.09 13.15
CA PRO A 200 6.10 13.06 13.25
C PRO A 200 6.84 13.13 14.59
N PRO A 201 7.25 11.99 15.16
CA PRO A 201 8.11 12.00 16.33
C PRO A 201 9.46 12.61 15.95
N GLU A 202 9.82 13.71 16.60
CA GLU A 202 11.05 14.46 16.35
C GLU A 202 11.80 14.65 17.67
N MET A 203 13.12 14.68 17.59
CA MET A 203 14.00 15.10 18.70
C MET A 203 14.53 16.51 18.43
N PRO A 204 14.74 17.32 19.47
CA PRO A 204 15.32 18.65 19.31
C PRO A 204 16.75 18.51 18.80
N VAL A 205 17.09 19.26 17.74
CA VAL A 205 18.46 19.32 17.21
C VAL A 205 19.29 20.22 18.12
N LEU A 206 19.83 19.65 19.21
CA LEU A 206 20.73 20.37 20.09
C LEU A 206 22.16 20.11 19.64
N ALA A 207 22.71 21.09 18.92
CA ALA A 207 24.02 21.07 18.28
C ALA A 207 25.10 20.41 19.15
N ILE A 208 25.78 19.42 18.56
CA ILE A 208 27.02 18.80 19.04
C ILE A 208 27.98 19.94 19.42
N GLU A 209 28.63 19.86 20.58
CA GLU A 209 29.71 20.83 20.89
C GLU A 209 30.83 20.67 19.84
N GLU A 210 30.95 21.63 18.92
CA GLU A 210 32.14 21.77 18.08
C GLU A 210 33.32 22.08 19.02
N LYS A 211 34.27 21.17 19.07
CA LYS A 211 35.48 21.26 19.89
C LYS A 211 36.58 22.06 19.19
#